data_AF-A8Q8G8-F1
#
_entry.id   AF-A8Q8G8-F1
#
_cell.length_a   1.000
_cell.length_b   1.000
_cell.length_c   1.000
_cell.angle_alpha   90.00
_cell.angle_beta   90.00
_cell.angle_gamma   90.00
#
_symmetry.space_group_name_H-M   'P 1'
#
loop_
_entity.id
_entity.type
_entity.pdbx_description
1 polymer ?
#
loop_
_entity_poly.entity_id
_entity_poly.type
_entity_poly.pdbx_seq_one_letter_code
_entity_poly.pdbx_strand_id
1 'polypeptide(L)'
;MHATNTKTATSANEKDDDGAWFRDVRARVSEAFAWPPENEKHVLEPYAYLEQLPGKEFRSKLLDAFRVWLDVPENALEQIKGMVRRLHNASLMMDDVEDQSEIRRGAPSAHEVFGIAQTINTANYVYFQVLADMAQLEPRALPELIHELGWLHRGQGMELYWREHVECPSEEAYVDMVIHKTGGLFRHHTSARGMCFRQR
;
A
#
# COMPACT_ATOMS: atom_id res chain seq x y z
N MET A 1 -11.29 52.25 58.19
CA MET A 1 -10.63 53.33 57.43
C MET A 1 -9.27 52.83 56.97
N HIS A 2 -9.08 52.86 55.64
CA HIS A 2 -7.82 52.96 54.89
C HIS A 2 -6.79 51.82 54.95
N ALA A 3 -6.55 51.34 53.73
CA ALA A 3 -5.59 50.35 53.31
C ALA A 3 -4.17 50.93 53.25
N THR A 4 -3.18 50.04 53.32
CA THR A 4 -1.96 50.18 52.50
C THR A 4 -1.49 48.82 52.02
N ASN A 5 -1.22 48.83 50.73
CA ASN A 5 -0.96 47.75 49.81
C ASN A 5 0.55 47.50 49.77
N THR A 6 1.01 46.27 49.88
CA THR A 6 2.37 45.90 49.44
C THR A 6 2.27 44.66 48.57
N LYS A 7 2.16 44.93 47.27
CA LYS A 7 2.36 43.98 46.18
C LYS A 7 3.80 43.47 46.24
N THR A 8 4.02 42.21 46.56
CA THR A 8 5.17 41.45 46.06
C THR A 8 4.79 40.89 44.70
N ALA A 9 5.29 41.55 43.66
CA ALA A 9 5.22 41.09 42.29
C ALA A 9 6.14 39.88 42.14
N THR A 10 5.58 38.67 42.09
CA THR A 10 6.27 37.52 41.49
C THR A 10 6.09 37.65 39.99
N SER A 11 7.21 37.81 39.30
CA SER A 11 7.32 38.05 37.86
C SER A 11 6.61 36.96 37.05
N ALA A 12 5.51 37.31 36.40
CA ALA A 12 5.07 36.63 35.19
C ALA A 12 6.08 36.99 34.09
N ASN A 13 7.00 36.07 33.81
CA ASN A 13 7.88 36.16 32.66
C ASN A 13 7.85 34.82 31.91
N GLU A 14 6.66 34.41 31.50
CA GLU A 14 6.46 33.47 30.40
C GLU A 14 6.05 34.30 29.19
N LYS A 15 7.05 34.81 28.47
CA LYS A 15 6.87 35.05 27.05
C LYS A 15 7.22 33.72 26.39
N ASP A 16 6.20 32.91 26.15
CA ASP A 16 6.29 31.74 25.29
C ASP A 16 7.02 32.14 24.00
N ASP A 17 8.11 31.43 23.70
CA ASP A 17 8.83 31.56 22.43
C ASP A 17 7.99 30.87 21.35
N ASP A 18 6.90 31.53 20.95
CA ASP A 18 5.89 31.08 19.99
C ASP A 18 6.47 30.63 18.62
N GLY A 19 7.75 30.92 18.36
CA GLY A 19 8.47 30.56 17.13
C GLY A 19 9.66 29.62 17.30
N ALA A 20 10.04 29.23 18.52
CA ALA A 20 11.18 28.32 18.75
C ALA A 20 10.95 26.96 18.09
N TRP A 21 9.78 26.37 18.36
CA TRP A 21 9.42 25.06 17.82
C TRP A 21 9.34 25.10 16.29
N PHE A 22 8.88 26.21 15.70
CA PHE A 22 8.80 26.37 14.25
C PHE A 22 10.20 26.45 13.60
N ARG A 23 11.16 27.11 14.25
CA ARG A 23 12.57 27.13 13.82
C ARG A 23 13.20 25.74 13.92
N ASP A 24 12.93 25.02 15.00
CA ASP A 24 13.39 23.63 15.19
C ASP A 24 12.81 22.69 14.13
N VAL A 25 11.49 22.78 13.86
CA VAL A 25 10.83 22.02 12.79
C VAL A 25 11.44 22.35 11.43
N ARG A 26 11.67 23.62 11.10
CA ARG A 26 12.30 24.01 9.83
C ARG A 26 13.72 23.45 9.72
N ALA A 27 14.49 23.44 10.81
CA ALA A 27 15.82 22.84 10.82
C ALA A 27 15.75 21.33 10.56
N ARG A 28 14.86 20.62 11.27
CA ARG A 28 14.64 19.17 11.09
C ARG A 28 14.15 18.79 9.69
N VAL A 29 13.28 19.60 9.09
CA VAL A 29 12.81 19.39 7.69
C VAL A 29 13.93 19.60 6.67
N SER A 30 14.93 20.42 7.00
CA SER A 30 16.04 20.76 6.11
C SER A 30 17.20 19.75 6.20
N GLU A 31 17.25 18.94 7.24
CA GLU A 31 18.21 17.85 7.38
C GLU A 31 17.75 16.61 6.59
N ALA A 32 18.68 15.94 5.90
CA ALA A 32 18.40 14.68 5.22
C ALA A 32 18.03 13.62 6.29
N PHE A 33 16.75 13.29 6.36
CA PHE A 33 16.22 12.35 7.36
C PHE A 33 16.81 10.96 7.14
N ALA A 34 17.56 10.46 8.13
CA ALA A 34 17.81 9.03 8.25
C ALA A 34 16.58 8.40 8.90
N TRP A 35 15.82 7.61 8.14
CA TRP A 35 14.70 6.85 8.67
C TRP A 35 15.22 5.63 9.47
N PRO A 36 14.94 5.52 10.77
CA PRO A 36 15.51 4.44 11.58
C PRO A 36 14.92 3.06 11.23
N PRO A 37 15.72 1.99 11.16
CA PRO A 37 15.24 0.65 10.82
C PRO A 37 14.19 0.08 11.79
N GLU A 38 14.20 0.49 13.04
CA GLU A 38 13.18 0.10 14.02
C GLU A 38 11.81 0.73 13.70
N ASN A 39 11.80 1.98 13.25
CA ASN A 39 10.56 2.65 12.84
C ASN A 39 9.99 2.00 11.57
N GLU A 40 10.86 1.60 10.65
CA GLU A 40 10.47 0.82 9.47
C GLU A 40 9.75 -0.48 9.85
N LYS A 41 10.28 -1.20 10.85
CA LYS A 41 9.64 -2.43 11.36
C LYS A 41 8.27 -2.17 11.96
N HIS A 42 8.10 -1.10 12.73
CA HIS A 42 6.81 -0.74 13.31
C HIS A 42 5.76 -0.39 12.24
N VAL A 43 6.16 0.29 11.16
CA VAL A 43 5.27 0.60 10.05
C VAL A 43 4.87 -0.65 9.26
N LEU A 44 5.77 -1.63 9.12
CA LEU A 44 5.53 -2.87 8.38
C LEU A 44 4.95 -4.01 9.21
N GLU A 45 4.71 -3.81 10.51
CA GLU A 45 4.27 -4.88 11.42
C GLU A 45 2.99 -5.60 10.97
N PRO A 46 1.91 -4.91 10.53
CA PRO A 46 0.72 -5.59 10.00
C PRO A 46 0.99 -6.44 8.75
N TYR A 47 1.92 -6.01 7.89
CA TYR A 47 2.30 -6.75 6.70
C TYR A 47 3.12 -7.99 7.07
N ALA A 48 4.09 -7.84 7.97
CA ALA A 48 4.92 -8.93 8.45
C ALA A 48 4.11 -10.01 9.18
N TYR A 49 3.05 -9.61 9.88
CA TYR A 49 2.08 -10.53 10.46
C TYR A 49 1.38 -11.38 9.40
N LEU A 50 0.83 -10.74 8.34
CA LEU A 50 0.14 -11.45 7.27
C LEU A 50 1.08 -12.41 6.51
N GLU A 51 2.34 -12.04 6.32
CA GLU A 51 3.34 -12.88 5.63
C GLU A 51 3.64 -14.18 6.38
N GLN A 52 3.51 -14.20 7.71
CA GLN A 52 3.69 -15.40 8.53
C GLN A 52 2.53 -16.39 8.41
N LEU A 53 1.36 -15.95 7.91
CA LEU A 53 0.19 -16.80 7.78
C LEU A 53 0.28 -17.68 6.52
N PRO A 54 0.14 -19.01 6.63
CA PRO A 54 0.31 -19.93 5.50
C PRO A 54 -0.71 -19.66 4.40
N GLY A 55 -0.22 -19.27 3.21
CA GLY A 55 -1.03 -18.98 2.02
C GLY A 55 -1.07 -20.14 1.02
N LYS A 56 -2.06 -20.12 0.10
CA LYS A 56 -2.05 -21.02 -1.07
C LYS A 56 -1.10 -20.46 -2.13
N GLU A 57 0.00 -21.15 -2.39
CA GLU A 57 1.05 -20.86 -3.39
C GLU A 57 0.61 -20.94 -4.87
N PHE A 58 -0.68 -20.73 -5.17
CA PHE A 58 -1.20 -20.84 -6.54
C PHE A 58 -0.57 -19.78 -7.48
N ARG A 59 -0.34 -18.57 -6.96
CA ARG A 59 0.23 -17.46 -7.73
C ARG A 59 1.73 -17.63 -8.00
N SER A 60 2.49 -18.17 -7.04
CA SER A 60 3.91 -18.51 -7.23
C SER A 60 4.09 -19.52 -8.37
N LYS A 61 3.25 -20.56 -8.40
CA LYS A 61 3.25 -21.56 -9.49
C LYS A 61 2.88 -20.99 -10.86
N LEU A 62 2.03 -19.98 -10.91
CA LEU A 62 1.63 -19.31 -12.15
C LEU A 62 2.74 -18.38 -12.67
N LEU A 63 3.45 -17.71 -11.77
CA LEU A 63 4.64 -16.92 -12.12
C LEU A 63 5.80 -17.82 -12.57
N ASP A 64 5.94 -19.01 -11.98
CA ASP A 64 6.88 -20.04 -12.45
C ASP A 64 6.50 -20.56 -13.86
N ALA A 65 5.21 -20.62 -14.19
CA ALA A 65 4.79 -20.94 -15.56
C ALA A 65 5.19 -19.85 -16.56
N PHE A 66 5.12 -18.57 -16.17
CA PHE A 66 5.55 -17.45 -17.02
C PHE A 66 7.07 -17.40 -17.25
N ARG A 67 7.88 -17.92 -16.33
CA ARG A 67 9.33 -18.15 -16.54
C ARG A 67 9.60 -18.95 -17.82
N VAL A 68 8.87 -20.05 -18.02
CA VAL A 68 9.05 -20.96 -19.16
C VAL A 68 8.64 -20.28 -20.48
N TRP A 69 7.74 -19.29 -20.42
CA TRP A 69 7.19 -18.64 -21.60
C TRP A 69 7.85 -17.30 -21.98
N LEU A 70 8.50 -16.60 -21.05
CA LEU A 70 9.02 -15.24 -21.28
C LEU A 70 10.55 -15.08 -21.27
N ASP A 71 11.33 -16.12 -20.98
CA ASP A 71 12.81 -16.09 -21.01
C ASP A 71 13.43 -14.88 -20.26
N VAL A 72 12.87 -14.59 -19.07
CA VAL A 72 13.31 -13.46 -18.22
C VAL A 72 14.52 -13.89 -17.37
N PRO A 73 15.55 -13.04 -17.21
CA PRO A 73 16.66 -13.31 -16.30
C PRO A 73 16.19 -13.64 -14.88
N GLU A 74 16.78 -14.68 -14.27
CA GLU A 74 16.36 -15.23 -12.97
C GLU A 74 16.27 -14.15 -11.87
N ASN A 75 17.23 -13.23 -11.83
CA ASN A 75 17.30 -12.17 -10.83
C ASN A 75 16.18 -11.11 -10.98
N ALA A 76 15.77 -10.79 -12.21
CA ALA A 76 14.68 -9.87 -12.47
C ALA A 76 13.34 -10.55 -12.17
N LEU A 77 13.21 -11.83 -12.49
CA LEU A 77 12.02 -12.61 -12.20
C LEU A 77 11.74 -12.73 -10.70
N GLU A 78 12.75 -13.01 -9.88
CA GLU A 78 12.56 -13.11 -8.42
C GLU A 78 12.15 -11.77 -7.79
N GLN A 79 12.69 -10.65 -8.29
CA GLN A 79 12.25 -9.32 -7.87
C GLN A 79 10.79 -9.06 -8.26
N ILE A 80 10.40 -9.38 -9.49
CA ILE A 80 9.01 -9.25 -9.95
C ILE A 80 8.06 -10.13 -9.13
N LYS A 81 8.44 -11.37 -8.84
CA LYS A 81 7.65 -12.27 -7.95
C LYS A 81 7.48 -11.67 -6.56
N GLY A 82 8.55 -11.09 -6.00
CA GLY A 82 8.50 -10.37 -4.73
C GLY A 82 7.53 -9.19 -4.76
N MET A 83 7.59 -8.37 -5.81
CA MET A 83 6.68 -7.24 -6.00
C MET A 83 5.21 -7.70 -6.11
N VAL A 84 4.93 -8.71 -6.93
CA VAL A 84 3.57 -9.25 -7.11
C VAL A 84 3.01 -9.81 -5.79
N ARG A 85 3.83 -10.54 -5.02
CA ARG A 85 3.45 -11.04 -3.70
C ARG A 85 3.15 -9.90 -2.71
N ARG A 86 3.95 -8.83 -2.74
CA ARG A 86 3.75 -7.64 -1.91
C ARG A 86 2.46 -6.92 -2.24
N LEU A 87 2.20 -6.66 -3.53
CA LEU A 87 0.94 -6.08 -3.99
C LEU A 87 -0.26 -6.93 -3.60
N HIS A 88 -0.16 -8.26 -3.76
CA HIS A 88 -1.25 -9.15 -3.41
C HIS A 88 -1.56 -9.17 -1.90
N ASN A 89 -0.52 -9.23 -1.06
CA ASN A 89 -0.73 -9.19 0.39
C ASN A 89 -1.28 -7.82 0.83
N ALA A 90 -0.78 -6.72 0.25
CA ALA A 90 -1.31 -5.38 0.53
C ALA A 90 -2.77 -5.24 0.11
N SER A 91 -3.17 -5.79 -1.04
CA SER A 91 -4.56 -5.79 -1.47
C SER A 91 -5.45 -6.59 -0.52
N LEU A 92 -5.00 -7.78 -0.08
CA LEU A 92 -5.75 -8.58 0.90
C LEU A 92 -5.97 -7.86 2.23
N MET A 93 -4.97 -7.10 2.70
CA MET A 93 -5.11 -6.29 3.92
C MET A 93 -6.18 -5.20 3.76
N MET A 94 -6.23 -4.57 2.58
CA MET A 94 -7.24 -3.56 2.27
C MET A 94 -8.63 -4.20 2.15
N ASP A 95 -8.74 -5.28 1.38
CA ASP A 95 -9.99 -6.05 1.19
C ASP A 95 -10.55 -6.49 2.56
N ASP A 96 -9.69 -7.01 3.46
CA ASP A 96 -10.12 -7.42 4.80
C ASP A 96 -10.74 -6.26 5.58
N VAL A 97 -10.18 -5.05 5.47
CA VAL A 97 -10.73 -3.85 6.12
C VAL A 97 -12.05 -3.43 5.47
N GLU A 98 -12.11 -3.38 4.14
CA GLU A 98 -13.28 -2.94 3.38
C GLU A 98 -14.48 -3.89 3.52
N ASP A 99 -14.21 -5.18 3.71
CA ASP A 99 -15.21 -6.23 3.93
C ASP A 99 -15.49 -6.51 5.40
N GLN A 100 -14.79 -5.83 6.33
CA GLN A 100 -14.87 -6.09 7.78
C GLN A 100 -14.63 -7.58 8.11
N SER A 101 -13.67 -8.20 7.41
CA SER A 101 -13.38 -9.62 7.54
C SER A 101 -12.60 -9.90 8.81
N GLU A 102 -13.18 -10.58 9.78
CA GLU A 102 -12.51 -10.90 11.05
C GLU A 102 -11.35 -11.91 10.92
N ILE A 103 -11.41 -12.80 9.91
CA ILE A 103 -10.50 -13.94 9.78
C ILE A 103 -9.86 -14.02 8.39
N ARG A 104 -8.53 -14.17 8.37
CA ARG A 104 -7.71 -14.43 7.18
C ARG A 104 -6.79 -15.63 7.40
N ARG A 105 -6.82 -16.60 6.48
CA ARG A 105 -5.97 -17.81 6.51
C ARG A 105 -6.02 -18.57 7.85
N GLY A 106 -7.18 -18.56 8.51
CA GLY A 106 -7.41 -19.25 9.79
C GLY A 106 -6.92 -18.49 11.04
N ALA A 107 -6.48 -17.24 10.89
CA ALA A 107 -6.08 -16.35 11.98
C ALA A 107 -6.85 -15.01 11.89
N PRO A 108 -6.86 -14.18 12.95
CA PRO A 108 -7.43 -12.84 12.90
C PRO A 108 -6.85 -12.03 11.72
N SER A 109 -7.68 -11.23 11.08
CA SER A 109 -7.21 -10.31 10.04
C SER A 109 -6.30 -9.23 10.64
N ALA A 110 -5.43 -8.63 9.82
CA ALA A 110 -4.45 -7.65 10.32
C ALA A 110 -5.11 -6.47 11.06
N HIS A 111 -6.26 -6.00 10.60
CA HIS A 111 -6.97 -4.89 11.25
C HIS A 111 -7.61 -5.26 12.59
N GLU A 112 -7.89 -6.54 12.83
CA GLU A 112 -8.35 -7.02 14.15
C GLU A 112 -7.22 -7.02 15.18
N VAL A 113 -5.97 -7.19 14.73
CA VAL A 113 -4.78 -7.23 15.61
C VAL A 113 -4.19 -5.84 15.82
N PHE A 114 -4.03 -5.07 14.74
CA PHE A 114 -3.30 -3.79 14.73
C PHE A 114 -4.21 -2.57 14.58
N GLY A 115 -5.50 -2.77 14.37
CA GLY A 115 -6.46 -1.72 14.10
C GLY A 115 -6.51 -1.31 12.62
N ILE A 116 -7.65 -0.70 12.26
CA ILE A 116 -7.96 -0.28 10.89
C ILE A 116 -6.95 0.75 10.37
N ALA A 117 -6.68 1.80 11.14
CA ALA A 117 -5.84 2.92 10.67
C ALA A 117 -4.40 2.49 10.35
N GLN A 118 -3.79 1.67 11.23
CA GLN A 118 -2.44 1.17 11.00
C GLN A 118 -2.40 0.22 9.80
N THR A 119 -3.39 -0.68 9.69
CA THR A 119 -3.48 -1.63 8.57
C THR A 119 -3.59 -0.94 7.22
N ILE A 120 -4.47 0.07 7.10
CA ILE A 120 -4.62 0.87 5.87
C ILE A 120 -3.29 1.57 5.52
N ASN A 121 -2.64 2.20 6.51
CA ASN A 121 -1.39 2.90 6.30
C ASN A 121 -0.29 1.94 5.82
N THR A 122 -0.15 0.78 6.45
CA THR A 122 0.83 -0.25 6.06
C THR A 122 0.57 -0.77 4.65
N ALA A 123 -0.69 -1.07 4.29
CA ALA A 123 -1.04 -1.55 2.95
C ALA A 123 -0.66 -0.52 1.87
N ASN A 124 -1.03 0.76 2.07
CA ASN A 124 -0.67 1.87 1.18
C ASN A 124 0.85 2.06 1.08
N TYR A 125 1.56 1.98 2.21
CA TYR A 125 3.00 2.10 2.22
C TYR A 125 3.66 1.00 1.38
N VAL A 126 3.20 -0.25 1.49
CA VAL A 126 3.70 -1.37 0.67
C VAL A 126 3.42 -1.16 -0.82
N TYR A 127 2.26 -0.61 -1.20
CA TYR A 127 2.00 -0.21 -2.60
C TYR A 127 3.07 0.77 -3.10
N PHE A 128 3.36 1.82 -2.34
CA PHE A 128 4.37 2.82 -2.74
C PHE A 128 5.77 2.24 -2.81
N GLN A 129 6.14 1.35 -1.89
CA GLN A 129 7.44 0.69 -1.95
C GLN A 129 7.56 -0.17 -3.22
N VAL A 130 6.51 -0.91 -3.61
CA VAL A 130 6.55 -1.69 -4.87
C VAL A 130 6.66 -0.77 -6.10
N LEU A 131 5.96 0.37 -6.11
CA LEU A 131 6.09 1.35 -7.19
C LEU A 131 7.51 1.91 -7.26
N ALA A 132 8.14 2.20 -6.11
CA ALA A 132 9.52 2.66 -6.04
C ALA A 132 10.50 1.60 -6.55
N ASP A 133 10.30 0.33 -6.18
CA ASP A 133 11.15 -0.77 -6.64
C ASP A 133 10.98 -1.00 -8.16
N MET A 134 9.76 -0.91 -8.68
CA MET A 134 9.50 -1.00 -10.13
C MET A 134 10.15 0.16 -10.90
N ALA A 135 10.12 1.37 -10.33
CA ALA A 135 10.79 2.53 -10.91
C ALA A 135 12.31 2.36 -11.00
N GLN A 136 12.92 1.57 -10.11
CA GLN A 136 14.35 1.23 -10.17
C GLN A 136 14.64 0.06 -11.10
N LEU A 137 13.76 -0.96 -11.11
CA LEU A 137 13.96 -2.19 -11.87
C LEU A 137 13.69 -2.03 -13.37
N GLU A 138 12.53 -1.49 -13.74
CA GLU A 138 12.13 -1.28 -15.15
C GLU A 138 11.20 -0.05 -15.24
N PRO A 139 11.79 1.17 -15.31
CA PRO A 139 11.02 2.42 -15.34
C PRO A 139 9.97 2.50 -16.45
N ARG A 140 10.18 1.79 -17.58
CA ARG A 140 9.23 1.81 -18.70
C ARG A 140 7.96 1.02 -18.44
N ALA A 141 7.95 0.12 -17.46
CA ALA A 141 6.78 -0.67 -17.09
C ALA A 141 5.98 -0.07 -15.92
N LEU A 142 6.50 1.01 -15.30
CA LEU A 142 5.83 1.70 -14.20
C LEU A 142 4.47 2.32 -14.60
N PRO A 143 4.33 3.01 -15.76
CA PRO A 143 3.04 3.55 -16.17
C PRO A 143 1.96 2.48 -16.32
N GLU A 144 2.31 1.34 -16.91
CA GLU A 144 1.42 0.19 -17.07
C GLU A 144 1.05 -0.40 -15.70
N LEU A 145 2.01 -0.56 -14.78
CA LEU A 145 1.71 -1.02 -13.42
C LEU A 145 0.72 -0.10 -12.70
N ILE A 146 0.94 1.23 -12.76
CA ILE A 146 0.03 2.23 -12.17
C ILE A 146 -1.35 2.14 -12.82
N HIS A 147 -1.41 1.99 -14.15
CA HIS A 147 -2.65 1.84 -14.89
C HIS A 147 -3.43 0.60 -14.44
N GLU A 148 -2.78 -0.56 -14.31
CA GLU A 148 -3.41 -1.80 -13.86
C GLU A 148 -3.88 -1.72 -12.40
N LEU A 149 -3.10 -1.11 -11.52
CA LEU A 149 -3.53 -0.86 -10.13
C LEU A 149 -4.77 0.05 -10.10
N GLY A 150 -4.83 1.05 -10.99
CA GLY A 150 -6.01 1.91 -11.13
C GLY A 150 -7.25 1.15 -11.57
N TRP A 151 -7.13 0.22 -12.53
CA TRP A 151 -8.25 -0.64 -12.94
C TRP A 151 -8.71 -1.58 -11.84
N LEU A 152 -7.77 -2.15 -11.08
CA LEU A 152 -8.08 -2.98 -9.92
C LEU A 152 -8.95 -2.21 -8.91
N HIS A 153 -8.55 -0.98 -8.56
CA HIS A 153 -9.31 -0.14 -7.62
C HIS A 153 -10.66 0.32 -8.19
N ARG A 154 -10.78 0.49 -9.51
CA ARG A 154 -12.09 0.77 -10.13
C ARG A 154 -13.03 -0.42 -10.01
N GLY A 155 -12.54 -1.63 -10.24
CA GLY A 155 -13.33 -2.86 -10.05
C GLY A 155 -13.81 -3.00 -8.61
N GLN A 156 -12.90 -2.86 -7.64
CA GLN A 156 -13.22 -2.88 -6.21
C GLN A 156 -14.22 -1.76 -5.84
N GLY A 157 -13.99 -0.54 -6.31
CA GLY A 157 -14.89 0.59 -6.06
C GLY A 157 -16.32 0.38 -6.58
N MET A 158 -16.49 -0.27 -7.72
CA MET A 158 -17.82 -0.60 -8.26
C MET A 158 -18.53 -1.67 -7.42
N GLU A 159 -17.80 -2.69 -6.97
CA GLU A 159 -18.36 -3.69 -6.06
C GLU A 159 -18.83 -3.06 -4.74
N LEU A 160 -17.99 -2.20 -4.14
CA LEU A 160 -18.35 -1.44 -2.94
C LEU A 160 -19.58 -0.56 -3.19
N TYR A 161 -19.62 0.18 -4.31
CA TYR A 161 -20.76 1.01 -4.66
C TYR A 161 -22.07 0.21 -4.68
N TRP A 162 -22.10 -0.91 -5.39
CA TRP A 162 -23.29 -1.77 -5.46
C TRP A 162 -23.68 -2.33 -4.11
N ARG A 163 -22.71 -2.74 -3.30
CA ARG A 163 -22.94 -3.24 -1.94
C ARG A 163 -23.58 -2.19 -1.03
N GLU A 164 -23.00 -0.99 -0.97
CA GLU A 164 -23.47 0.08 -0.08
C GLU A 164 -24.81 0.69 -0.53
N HIS A 165 -25.09 0.68 -1.85
CA HIS A 165 -26.35 1.20 -2.41
C HIS A 165 -27.42 0.13 -2.61
N VAL A 166 -27.13 -1.14 -2.30
CA VAL A 166 -28.03 -2.28 -2.49
C VAL A 166 -28.52 -2.37 -3.95
N GLU A 167 -27.61 -2.13 -4.89
CA GLU A 167 -27.89 -2.15 -6.32
C GLU A 167 -27.46 -3.49 -6.93
N CYS A 168 -28.33 -4.11 -7.71
CA CYS A 168 -28.01 -5.34 -8.43
C CYS A 168 -27.48 -5.01 -9.83
N PRO A 169 -26.21 -5.31 -10.15
CA PRO A 169 -25.66 -5.04 -11.47
C PRO A 169 -26.29 -5.95 -12.54
N SER A 170 -26.18 -5.55 -13.80
CA SER A 170 -26.39 -6.48 -14.91
C SER A 170 -25.29 -7.55 -14.93
N GLU A 171 -25.56 -8.70 -15.56
CA GLU A 171 -24.56 -9.76 -15.72
C GLU A 171 -23.28 -9.25 -16.43
N GLU A 172 -23.44 -8.42 -17.47
CA GLU A 172 -22.34 -7.79 -18.19
C GLU A 172 -21.50 -6.88 -17.27
N ALA A 173 -22.16 -6.02 -16.48
CA ALA A 173 -21.47 -5.14 -15.54
C ALA A 173 -20.73 -5.93 -14.45
N TYR A 174 -21.34 -7.01 -13.95
CA TYR A 174 -20.70 -7.90 -12.98
C TYR A 174 -19.46 -8.58 -13.56
N VAL A 175 -19.54 -9.09 -14.79
CA VAL A 175 -18.41 -9.71 -15.50
C VAL A 175 -17.27 -8.70 -15.68
N ASP A 176 -17.58 -7.48 -16.14
CA ASP A 176 -16.59 -6.42 -16.29
C ASP A 176 -15.93 -6.05 -14.96
N MET A 177 -16.70 -5.95 -13.87
CA MET A 177 -16.17 -5.70 -12.54
C MET A 177 -15.18 -6.79 -12.12
N VAL A 178 -15.56 -8.07 -12.26
CA VAL A 178 -14.71 -9.22 -11.88
C VAL A 178 -13.41 -9.22 -12.68
N ILE A 179 -13.47 -8.91 -13.97
CA ILE A 179 -12.30 -8.78 -14.85
C ILE A 179 -11.37 -7.67 -14.36
N HIS A 180 -11.88 -6.52 -13.95
CA HIS A 180 -11.04 -5.44 -13.46
C HIS A 180 -10.48 -5.71 -12.04
N LYS A 181 -11.28 -6.28 -11.14
CA LYS A 181 -10.88 -6.64 -9.77
C LYS A 181 -9.82 -7.75 -9.73
N THR A 182 -9.92 -8.76 -10.60
CA THR A 182 -9.07 -9.97 -10.56
C THR A 182 -8.11 -10.08 -11.73
N GLY A 183 -8.48 -9.53 -12.89
CA GLY A 183 -7.82 -9.74 -14.18
C GLY A 183 -6.72 -8.74 -14.53
N GLY A 184 -6.59 -7.59 -13.85
CA GLY A 184 -5.49 -6.63 -14.10
C GLY A 184 -4.09 -7.26 -13.95
N LEU A 185 -3.94 -8.23 -13.05
CA LEU A 185 -2.70 -9.01 -12.90
C LEU A 185 -2.40 -9.97 -14.07
N PHE A 186 -3.37 -10.27 -14.94
CA PHE A 186 -3.26 -11.25 -16.03
C PHE A 186 -3.44 -10.68 -17.44
N ARG A 187 -3.95 -9.45 -17.59
CA ARG A 187 -4.43 -8.91 -18.88
C ARG A 187 -3.33 -8.65 -19.91
N HIS A 188 -2.07 -8.49 -19.48
CA HIS A 188 -1.01 -8.01 -20.37
C HIS A 188 0.08 -9.00 -20.78
N HIS A 189 -0.13 -10.30 -20.56
CA HIS A 189 0.80 -11.31 -21.09
C HIS A 189 0.79 -11.45 -22.63
N THR A 190 -0.14 -10.80 -23.32
CA THR A 190 -0.22 -10.81 -24.79
C THR A 190 0.42 -9.60 -25.47
N SER A 191 0.73 -8.51 -24.74
CA SER A 191 1.28 -7.27 -25.34
C SER A 191 2.82 -7.19 -25.29
N ALA A 192 3.49 -7.97 -24.44
CA ALA A 192 4.96 -8.06 -24.40
C ALA A 192 5.57 -8.66 -25.69
N ARG A 193 4.78 -9.36 -26.51
CA ARG A 193 5.19 -9.80 -27.85
C ARG A 193 5.27 -8.66 -28.88
N GLY A 194 4.66 -7.51 -28.62
CA GLY A 194 4.62 -6.38 -29.57
C GLY A 194 5.84 -5.46 -29.53
N MET A 195 6.57 -5.40 -28.40
CA MET A 195 7.68 -4.46 -28.23
C MET A 195 9.06 -5.01 -28.62
N CYS A 196 9.22 -6.34 -28.74
CA CYS A 196 10.51 -6.95 -29.10
C CYS A 196 10.71 -7.14 -30.62
N PHE A 197 9.68 -6.98 -31.46
CA PHE A 197 9.75 -7.28 -32.91
C PHE A 197 9.70 -6.06 -33.85
N ARG A 198 9.83 -4.83 -33.34
CA ARG A 198 9.77 -3.61 -34.17
C ARG A 198 11.06 -2.79 -34.21
N GLN A 199 12.19 -3.48 -34.20
CA GLN A 199 13.46 -2.94 -34.71
C GLN A 199 14.11 -3.98 -35.64
N ARG A 200 13.56 -4.13 -36.84
CA ARG A 200 14.29 -4.31 -38.11
C ARG A 200 13.45 -3.74 -39.25
#